data_AF-A0ABD6B9V8-F1
#
_entry.id   AF-A0ABD6B9V8-F1
#
_cell.length_a   1.000
_cell.length_b   1.000
_cell.length_c   1.000
_cell.angle_alpha   90.00
_cell.angle_beta   90.00
_cell.angle_gamma   90.00
#
_symmetry.space_group_name_H-M   'P 1'
#
loop_
_entity.id
_entity.type
_entity.pdbx_description
1 polymer ?
#
loop_
_entity_poly.entity_id
_entity_poly.type
_entity_poly.pdbx_seq_one_letter_code
_entity_poly.pdbx_strand_id
1 'polypeptide(L)'
;MESYRTLLVDAFTTEPLAGNAAGVVPDASGLSDEQMQAIARELSVSETAFLLPSTEADRKVRYFTPTQEVDLCGHATIAAHGALFDDGVIDAGSYTLETEVGVLEIQVTETGAVWMTQNAPQIFEVDLDYGAAADALGIDEAAFKDVGADLPPAYASTGLPFLILPVNFLEHLSAMEPDYDAVEALAAKHDTEGIYTFTFDAIGRSQDSTLHGRAFVPGLGVDEDPVTGTASGACGAYLDHFAAFDDEFPERMTFEQGHFLDRPGYVGVRVDGRTVQVGGDAVVSLDGSLTVPEYDEDEIIEA
;
A
#
# COMPACT_ATOMS: atom_id res chain seq x y z
N MET A 1 -17.27 7.22 -29.31
CA MET A 1 -16.73 7.53 -27.96
C MET A 1 -17.68 6.98 -26.91
N GLU A 2 -17.22 5.99 -26.16
CA GLU A 2 -17.97 5.37 -25.06
C GLU A 2 -17.55 6.00 -23.72
N SER A 3 -18.43 5.94 -22.72
CA SER A 3 -18.14 6.42 -21.37
C SER A 3 -18.11 5.25 -20.40
N TYR A 4 -17.08 5.21 -19.56
CA TYR A 4 -16.89 4.18 -18.55
C TYR A 4 -17.07 4.79 -17.17
N ARG A 5 -17.78 4.09 -16.27
CA ARG A 5 -17.88 4.53 -14.87
C ARG A 5 -16.50 4.47 -14.26
N THR A 6 -16.13 5.52 -13.53
CA THR A 6 -14.81 5.66 -12.94
C THR A 6 -14.95 6.29 -11.57
N LEU A 7 -14.29 5.67 -10.60
CA LEU A 7 -14.35 6.05 -9.20
C LEU A 7 -12.98 6.53 -8.73
N LEU A 8 -12.97 7.46 -7.77
CA LEU A 8 -11.84 7.64 -6.86
C LEU A 8 -12.25 7.08 -5.51
N VAL A 9 -11.46 6.13 -5.01
CA VAL A 9 -11.75 5.38 -3.80
C VAL A 9 -10.55 5.48 -2.88
N ASP A 10 -10.78 5.92 -1.66
CA ASP A 10 -9.76 6.02 -0.64
C ASP A 10 -9.70 4.71 0.16
N ALA A 11 -8.60 3.97 0.02
CA ALA A 11 -8.33 2.73 0.74
C ALA A 11 -7.71 2.98 2.11
N PHE A 12 -7.88 2.02 3.02
CA PHE A 12 -7.43 2.04 4.41
C PHE A 12 -8.05 3.17 5.25
N THR A 13 -9.24 3.61 4.90
CA THR A 13 -9.95 4.66 5.63
C THR A 13 -11.46 4.50 5.48
N THR A 14 -12.18 5.12 6.42
CA THR A 14 -13.63 5.32 6.36
C THR A 14 -13.99 6.79 6.15
N GLU A 15 -13.00 7.68 6.15
CA GLU A 15 -13.16 9.11 5.93
C GLU A 15 -12.75 9.45 4.47
N PRO A 16 -13.67 10.03 3.66
CA PRO A 16 -13.33 10.50 2.32
C PRO A 16 -12.17 11.49 2.33
N LEU A 17 -11.33 11.45 1.29
CA LEU A 17 -10.14 12.26 1.09
C LEU A 17 -8.98 11.98 2.06
N ALA A 18 -9.04 10.87 2.80
CA ALA A 18 -7.97 10.36 3.64
C ALA A 18 -7.42 9.03 3.07
N GLY A 19 -6.56 8.31 3.79
CA GLY A 19 -6.03 7.02 3.32
C GLY A 19 -5.24 7.10 1.99
N ASN A 20 -5.18 6.00 1.25
CA ASN A 20 -4.50 5.94 -0.05
C ASN A 20 -5.51 5.91 -1.21
N ALA A 21 -5.45 6.90 -2.10
CA ALA A 21 -6.43 7.06 -3.18
C ALA A 21 -6.08 6.16 -4.36
N ALA A 22 -7.05 5.34 -4.79
CA ALA A 22 -6.98 4.57 -6.03
C ALA A 22 -8.10 4.95 -6.99
N GLY A 23 -7.77 4.87 -8.28
CA GLY A 23 -8.76 4.86 -9.34
C GLY A 23 -9.40 3.47 -9.42
N VAL A 24 -10.71 3.40 -9.65
CA VAL A 24 -11.38 2.12 -9.91
C VAL A 24 -12.30 2.26 -11.12
N VAL A 25 -12.13 1.37 -12.09
CA VAL A 25 -13.07 1.16 -13.20
C VAL A 25 -13.76 -0.18 -12.95
N PRO A 26 -15.01 -0.18 -12.40
CA PRO A 26 -15.66 -1.42 -11.93
C PRO A 26 -16.03 -2.40 -13.04
N ASP A 27 -16.15 -1.92 -14.28
CA ASP A 27 -16.31 -2.73 -15.49
C ASP A 27 -15.49 -2.09 -16.62
N ALA A 28 -14.34 -2.71 -16.89
CA ALA A 28 -13.41 -2.29 -17.93
C ALA A 28 -13.58 -3.10 -19.23
N SER A 29 -14.66 -3.86 -19.36
CA SER A 29 -14.94 -4.67 -20.55
C SER A 29 -14.98 -3.80 -21.81
N GLY A 30 -14.18 -4.15 -22.82
CA GLY A 30 -14.11 -3.42 -24.09
C GLY A 30 -13.08 -2.29 -24.14
N LEU A 31 -12.39 -1.98 -23.04
CA LEU A 31 -11.24 -1.08 -23.07
C LEU A 31 -10.01 -1.80 -23.65
N SER A 32 -9.27 -1.11 -24.51
CA SER A 32 -7.90 -1.47 -24.92
C SER A 32 -6.89 -1.07 -23.85
N ASP A 33 -5.68 -1.63 -23.93
CA ASP A 33 -4.56 -1.33 -23.04
C ASP A 33 -4.22 0.17 -23.05
N GLU A 34 -4.22 0.78 -24.22
CA GLU A 34 -3.93 2.20 -24.38
C GLU A 34 -5.04 3.10 -23.82
N GLN A 35 -6.29 2.67 -23.88
CA GLN A 35 -7.39 3.37 -23.21
C GLN A 35 -7.33 3.21 -21.69
N MET A 36 -6.98 2.03 -21.17
CA MET A 36 -6.76 1.84 -19.72
C MET A 36 -5.62 2.75 -19.23
N GLN A 37 -4.50 2.77 -19.95
CA GLN A 37 -3.37 3.64 -19.64
C GLN A 37 -3.75 5.13 -19.72
N ALA A 38 -4.56 5.53 -20.71
CA ALA A 38 -5.02 6.91 -20.85
C ALA A 38 -5.96 7.31 -19.70
N ILE A 39 -6.86 6.43 -19.26
CA ILE A 39 -7.72 6.65 -18.08
C ILE A 39 -6.85 6.81 -16.82
N ALA A 40 -5.91 5.89 -16.58
CA ALA A 40 -5.05 5.95 -15.40
C ALA A 40 -4.24 7.26 -15.35
N ARG A 41 -3.75 7.71 -16.51
CA ARG A 41 -3.07 9.00 -16.67
C ARG A 41 -3.98 10.20 -16.40
N GLU A 42 -5.24 10.16 -16.84
CA GLU A 42 -6.21 11.25 -16.64
C GLU A 42 -6.63 11.36 -15.17
N LEU A 43 -6.80 10.23 -14.47
CA LEU A 43 -7.11 10.21 -13.03
C LEU A 43 -5.93 10.69 -12.19
N SER A 44 -4.70 10.41 -12.64
CA SER A 44 -3.45 10.92 -12.06
C SER A 44 -3.31 10.64 -10.55
N VAL A 45 -3.84 9.51 -10.11
CA VAL A 45 -3.61 8.89 -8.79
C VAL A 45 -2.50 7.83 -8.89
N SER A 46 -2.04 7.29 -7.76
CA SER A 46 -0.90 6.36 -7.74
C SER A 46 -1.16 5.14 -8.64
N GLU A 47 -2.33 4.50 -8.49
CA GLU A 47 -2.76 3.38 -9.32
C GLU A 47 -4.26 3.41 -9.59
N THR A 48 -4.64 2.87 -10.75
CA THR A 48 -6.03 2.63 -11.16
C THR A 48 -6.25 1.13 -11.39
N ALA A 49 -7.23 0.55 -10.71
CA ALA A 49 -7.66 -0.83 -10.90
C ALA A 49 -8.78 -0.92 -11.95
N PHE A 50 -8.59 -1.79 -12.95
CA PHE A 50 -9.55 -2.08 -14.00
C PHE A 50 -10.09 -3.48 -13.81
N LEU A 51 -11.38 -3.60 -13.47
CA LEU A 51 -12.02 -4.89 -13.25
C LEU A 51 -12.57 -5.45 -14.56
N LEU A 52 -12.26 -6.72 -14.81
CA LEU A 52 -12.58 -7.45 -16.03
C LEU A 52 -13.24 -8.80 -15.67
N PRO A 53 -14.04 -9.38 -16.56
CA PRO A 53 -14.46 -10.78 -16.45
C PRO A 53 -13.23 -11.71 -16.45
N SER A 54 -13.27 -12.78 -15.65
CA SER A 54 -12.26 -13.85 -15.65
C SER A 54 -12.88 -15.19 -16.01
N THR A 55 -12.07 -16.09 -16.59
CA THR A 55 -12.43 -17.50 -16.77
C THR A 55 -11.83 -18.43 -15.71
N GLU A 56 -10.89 -17.94 -14.90
CA GLU A 56 -10.12 -18.70 -13.91
C GLU A 56 -10.45 -18.31 -12.46
N ALA A 57 -11.07 -17.15 -12.26
CA ALA A 57 -11.41 -16.56 -10.96
C ALA A 57 -12.76 -15.85 -11.01
N ASP A 58 -13.23 -15.30 -9.89
CA ASP A 58 -14.48 -14.54 -9.85
C ASP A 58 -14.40 -13.25 -10.68
N ARG A 59 -13.21 -12.62 -10.70
CA ARG A 59 -12.88 -11.43 -11.52
C ARG A 59 -11.41 -11.42 -11.91
N LYS A 60 -11.08 -10.71 -12.98
CA LYS A 60 -9.72 -10.30 -13.33
C LYS A 60 -9.54 -8.82 -13.00
N VAL A 61 -8.33 -8.44 -12.64
CA VAL A 61 -7.96 -7.04 -12.47
C VAL A 61 -6.62 -6.75 -13.13
N ARG A 62 -6.51 -5.55 -13.68
CA ARG A 62 -5.25 -4.96 -14.14
C ARG A 62 -5.02 -3.65 -13.43
N TYR A 63 -3.76 -3.32 -13.15
CA TYR A 63 -3.40 -2.11 -12.41
C TYR A 63 -2.52 -1.23 -13.26
N PHE A 64 -2.85 0.05 -13.35
CA PHE A 64 -2.05 1.02 -14.08
C PHE A 64 -1.69 2.18 -13.19
N THR A 65 -0.41 2.49 -13.15
CA THR A 65 0.07 3.82 -12.77
C THR A 65 -0.24 4.81 -13.90
N PRO A 66 -0.05 6.13 -13.71
CA PRO A 66 -0.19 7.11 -14.78
C PRO A 66 0.73 6.87 -16.00
N THR A 67 1.78 6.05 -15.86
CA THR A 67 2.81 5.87 -16.88
C THR A 67 2.94 4.46 -17.42
N GLN A 68 2.55 3.43 -16.66
CA GLN A 68 2.71 2.02 -17.04
C GLN A 68 1.74 1.10 -16.28
N GLU A 69 1.52 -0.09 -16.82
CA GLU A 69 0.91 -1.21 -16.09
C GLU A 69 1.85 -1.74 -15.00
N VAL A 70 1.28 -2.19 -13.88
CA VAL A 70 1.98 -2.88 -12.80
C VAL A 70 1.28 -4.19 -12.46
N ASP A 71 2.07 -5.19 -12.10
CA ASP A 71 1.56 -6.56 -11.94
C ASP A 71 0.59 -6.73 -10.75
N LEU A 72 0.75 -5.91 -9.70
CA LEU A 72 -0.03 -6.00 -8.48
C LEU A 72 -0.05 -4.66 -7.72
N CYS A 73 -1.22 -4.27 -7.20
CA CYS A 73 -1.34 -3.17 -6.25
C CYS A 73 -2.34 -3.50 -5.12
N GLY A 74 -1.85 -3.51 -3.88
CA GLY A 74 -2.64 -3.92 -2.71
C GLY A 74 -3.77 -2.94 -2.36
N HIS A 75 -3.48 -1.64 -2.28
CA HIS A 75 -4.49 -0.65 -1.90
C HIS A 75 -5.56 -0.48 -2.99
N ALA A 76 -5.18 -0.56 -4.28
CA ALA A 76 -6.12 -0.53 -5.39
C ALA A 76 -7.03 -1.78 -5.40
N THR A 77 -6.54 -2.93 -4.95
CA THR A 77 -7.38 -4.12 -4.75
C THR A 77 -8.42 -3.93 -3.64
N ILE A 78 -7.98 -3.36 -2.51
CA ILE A 78 -8.84 -3.04 -1.35
C ILE A 78 -9.90 -2.02 -1.76
N ALA A 79 -9.50 -0.96 -2.46
CA ALA A 79 -10.40 0.02 -3.05
C ALA A 79 -11.43 -0.62 -3.99
N ALA A 80 -10.99 -1.46 -4.93
CA ALA A 80 -11.88 -2.09 -5.90
C ALA A 80 -12.93 -2.99 -5.24
N HIS A 81 -12.53 -3.85 -4.31
CA HIS A 81 -13.47 -4.75 -3.63
C HIS A 81 -14.37 -4.00 -2.63
N GLY A 82 -13.84 -2.98 -1.95
CA GLY A 82 -14.65 -2.13 -1.07
C GLY A 82 -15.73 -1.38 -1.86
N ALA A 83 -15.39 -0.83 -3.02
CA ALA A 83 -16.36 -0.19 -3.91
C ALA A 83 -17.42 -1.17 -4.44
N LEU A 84 -17.02 -2.38 -4.85
CA LEU A 84 -17.97 -3.42 -5.26
C LEU A 84 -18.94 -3.83 -4.15
N PHE A 85 -18.44 -3.90 -2.91
CA PHE A 85 -19.26 -4.22 -1.74
C PHE A 85 -20.25 -3.10 -1.43
N ASP A 86 -19.80 -1.84 -1.42
CA ASP A 86 -20.65 -0.67 -1.17
C ASP A 86 -21.75 -0.50 -2.26
N ASP A 87 -21.41 -0.79 -3.52
CA ASP A 87 -22.37 -0.82 -4.64
C ASP A 87 -23.37 -2.00 -4.57
N GLY A 88 -23.19 -2.95 -3.65
CA GLY A 88 -24.01 -4.16 -3.53
C GLY A 88 -23.82 -5.16 -4.69
N VAL A 89 -22.68 -5.09 -5.37
CA VAL A 89 -22.31 -6.00 -6.47
C VAL A 89 -21.75 -7.32 -5.92
N ILE A 90 -21.15 -7.28 -4.74
CA ILE A 90 -20.67 -8.45 -3.99
C ILE A 90 -21.15 -8.38 -2.53
N ASP A 91 -21.38 -9.55 -1.93
CA ASP A 91 -21.68 -9.69 -0.51
C ASP A 91 -20.39 -9.94 0.31
N ALA A 92 -20.50 -10.05 1.63
CA ALA A 92 -19.40 -10.56 2.44
C ALA A 92 -19.06 -12.02 2.06
N GLY A 93 -17.76 -12.36 2.05
CA GLY A 93 -17.31 -13.69 1.66
C GLY A 93 -15.88 -13.74 1.15
N SER A 94 -15.51 -14.90 0.61
CA SER A 94 -14.22 -15.14 -0.05
C SER A 94 -14.38 -15.07 -1.56
N TYR A 95 -13.49 -14.35 -2.21
CA TYR A 95 -13.43 -14.13 -3.64
C TYR A 95 -12.05 -14.47 -4.17
N THR A 96 -12.01 -14.87 -5.44
CA THR A 96 -10.78 -15.11 -6.19
C THR A 96 -10.58 -13.99 -7.21
N LEU A 97 -9.36 -13.48 -7.28
CA LEU A 97 -9.00 -12.36 -8.15
C LEU A 97 -7.81 -12.73 -9.03
N GLU A 98 -8.04 -12.85 -10.34
CA GLU A 98 -6.98 -13.07 -11.32
C GLU A 98 -6.16 -11.78 -11.51
N THR A 99 -4.85 -11.87 -11.36
CA THR A 99 -3.86 -10.82 -11.60
C THR A 99 -2.74 -11.36 -12.51
N GLU A 100 -1.83 -10.49 -12.97
CA GLU A 100 -0.70 -10.91 -13.82
C GLU A 100 0.30 -11.83 -13.07
N VAL A 101 0.30 -11.82 -11.73
CA VAL A 101 1.12 -12.71 -10.89
C VAL A 101 0.39 -13.96 -10.40
N GLY A 102 -0.87 -14.16 -10.83
CA GLY A 102 -1.69 -15.31 -10.50
C GLY A 102 -3.01 -14.96 -9.79
N VAL A 103 -3.70 -15.98 -9.30
CA VAL A 103 -4.99 -15.83 -8.61
C VAL A 103 -4.78 -15.58 -7.12
N LEU A 104 -5.32 -14.48 -6.62
CA LEU A 104 -5.29 -14.09 -5.21
C LEU A 104 -6.61 -14.42 -4.52
N GLU A 105 -6.56 -14.77 -3.24
CA GLU A 105 -7.74 -14.87 -2.38
C GLU A 105 -7.98 -13.52 -1.68
N ILE A 106 -9.19 -13.01 -1.82
CA ILE A 106 -9.67 -11.78 -1.21
C ILE A 106 -10.82 -12.13 -0.27
N GLN A 107 -10.80 -11.60 0.95
CA GLN A 107 -11.88 -11.77 1.91
C GLN A 107 -12.54 -10.41 2.17
N VAL A 108 -13.86 -10.36 2.07
CA VAL A 108 -14.68 -9.19 2.38
C VAL A 108 -15.50 -9.49 3.63
N THR A 109 -15.36 -8.68 4.67
CA THR A 109 -16.10 -8.88 5.93
C THR A 109 -17.55 -8.41 5.80
N GLU A 110 -18.39 -8.76 6.78
CA GLU A 110 -19.76 -8.26 6.92
C GLU A 110 -19.85 -6.73 6.99
N THR A 111 -18.75 -6.05 7.35
CA THR A 111 -18.65 -4.59 7.42
C THR A 111 -18.06 -3.97 6.16
N GLY A 112 -17.68 -4.76 5.15
CA GLY A 112 -17.07 -4.31 3.91
C GLY A 112 -15.54 -4.14 3.96
N ALA A 113 -14.89 -4.46 5.09
CA ALA A 113 -13.43 -4.42 5.16
C ALA A 113 -12.84 -5.53 4.29
N VAL A 114 -11.83 -5.18 3.49
CA VAL A 114 -11.21 -6.10 2.53
C VAL A 114 -9.87 -6.58 3.08
N TRP A 115 -9.62 -7.88 2.98
CA TRP A 115 -8.38 -8.53 3.39
C TRP A 115 -7.78 -9.31 2.23
N MET A 116 -6.46 -9.26 2.12
CA MET A 116 -5.71 -10.04 1.14
C MET A 116 -4.46 -10.66 1.75
N THR A 117 -4.08 -11.81 1.22
CA THR A 117 -2.84 -12.50 1.58
C THR A 117 -1.68 -11.96 0.73
N GLN A 118 -0.57 -11.62 1.38
CA GLN A 118 0.66 -11.19 0.71
C GLN A 118 1.62 -12.37 0.50
N ASN A 119 2.73 -12.13 -0.20
CA ASN A 119 3.75 -13.17 -0.38
C ASN A 119 4.38 -13.53 0.96
N ALA A 120 4.88 -14.77 1.05
CA ALA A 120 5.58 -15.22 2.24
C ALA A 120 6.77 -14.31 2.54
N PRO A 121 6.96 -13.89 3.80
CA PRO A 121 7.90 -12.84 4.12
C PRO A 121 9.36 -13.29 3.95
N GLN A 122 10.20 -12.33 3.56
CA GLN A 122 11.65 -12.39 3.61
C GLN A 122 12.16 -11.30 4.55
N ILE A 123 12.83 -11.70 5.63
CA ILE A 123 13.26 -10.79 6.68
C ILE A 123 14.68 -11.17 7.08
N PHE A 124 15.56 -10.18 7.15
CA PHE A 124 16.90 -10.32 7.71
C PHE A 124 17.45 -8.96 8.16
N GLU A 125 18.21 -8.99 9.25
CA GLU A 125 18.94 -7.82 9.76
C GLU A 125 19.93 -7.29 8.72
N VAL A 126 20.08 -5.97 8.67
CA VAL A 126 21.05 -5.28 7.80
C VAL A 126 22.01 -4.43 8.62
N ASP A 127 23.27 -4.36 8.17
CA ASP A 127 24.27 -3.47 8.75
C ASP A 127 24.03 -2.04 8.24
N LEU A 128 23.29 -1.25 9.04
CA LEU A 128 22.94 0.13 8.74
C LEU A 128 23.88 1.10 9.46
N ASP A 129 24.40 2.08 8.72
CA ASP A 129 25.03 3.26 9.30
C ASP A 129 23.92 4.21 9.77
N TYR A 130 23.63 4.21 11.08
CA TYR A 130 22.61 5.09 11.65
C TYR A 130 22.91 6.57 11.42
N GLY A 131 24.18 6.98 11.30
CA GLY A 131 24.53 8.36 10.96
C GLY A 131 24.05 8.74 9.57
N ALA A 132 24.22 7.83 8.59
CA ALA A 132 23.69 8.03 7.25
C ALA A 132 22.15 8.06 7.22
N ALA A 133 21.50 7.22 8.02
CA ALA A 133 20.03 7.23 8.15
C ALA A 133 19.51 8.51 8.82
N ALA A 134 20.20 8.99 9.85
CA ALA A 134 19.94 10.25 10.54
C ALA A 134 20.06 11.45 9.60
N ASP A 135 21.15 11.52 8.83
CA ASP A 135 21.35 12.56 7.81
C ASP A 135 20.26 12.50 6.73
N ALA A 136 19.87 11.30 6.27
CA ALA A 136 18.85 11.13 5.23
C ALA A 136 17.42 11.47 5.72
N LEU A 137 17.10 11.20 6.99
CA LEU A 137 15.76 11.42 7.55
C LEU A 137 15.64 12.74 8.34
N GLY A 138 16.73 13.47 8.51
CA GLY A 138 16.74 14.78 9.17
C GLY A 138 16.54 14.73 10.69
N ILE A 139 16.93 13.64 11.36
CA ILE A 139 16.77 13.48 12.82
C ILE A 139 18.07 13.00 13.50
N ASP A 140 18.11 13.02 14.83
CA ASP A 140 19.29 12.58 15.59
C ASP A 140 19.46 11.05 15.54
N GLU A 141 20.70 10.59 15.37
CA GLU A 141 21.08 9.17 15.33
C GLU A 141 20.63 8.39 16.57
N ALA A 142 20.57 9.04 17.74
CA ALA A 142 20.10 8.44 18.98
C ALA A 142 18.65 7.95 18.88
N ALA A 143 17.85 8.54 17.98
CA ALA A 143 16.45 8.16 17.81
C ALA A 143 16.29 6.72 17.31
N PHE A 144 17.26 6.23 16.54
CA PHE A 144 17.28 4.86 16.05
C PHE A 144 18.02 3.90 16.98
N LYS A 145 19.16 4.32 17.55
CA LYS A 145 20.04 3.44 18.35
C LYS A 145 19.35 2.83 19.56
N ASP A 146 18.50 3.58 20.24
CA ASP A 146 17.86 3.13 21.48
C ASP A 146 16.87 1.98 21.22
N VAL A 147 16.05 2.09 20.16
CA VAL A 147 15.10 1.03 19.76
C VAL A 147 15.79 -0.08 18.98
N GLY A 148 16.82 0.28 18.21
CA GLY A 148 17.66 -0.60 17.39
C GLY A 148 18.36 -1.73 18.15
N ALA A 149 18.50 -1.59 19.47
CA ALA A 149 19.09 -2.61 20.33
C ALA A 149 18.21 -3.87 20.48
N ASP A 150 16.89 -3.69 20.48
CA ASP A 150 15.91 -4.76 20.58
C ASP A 150 15.28 -5.09 19.22
N LEU A 151 15.14 -4.06 18.37
CA LEU A 151 14.54 -4.15 17.03
C LEU A 151 15.52 -3.59 16.00
N PRO A 152 16.43 -4.41 15.45
CA PRO A 152 17.48 -3.91 14.56
C PRO A 152 16.91 -3.51 13.19
N PRO A 153 17.59 -2.61 12.44
CA PRO A 153 17.25 -2.31 11.07
C PRO A 153 17.28 -3.58 10.24
N ALA A 154 16.27 -3.75 9.38
CA ALA A 154 16.15 -4.97 8.60
C ALA A 154 15.61 -4.70 7.21
N TYR A 155 16.01 -5.55 6.29
CA TYR A 155 15.27 -5.78 5.08
C TYR A 155 14.01 -6.56 5.44
N ALA A 156 12.84 -6.09 5.00
CA ALA A 156 11.61 -6.87 5.07
C ALA A 156 10.82 -6.75 3.76
N SER A 157 10.32 -7.88 3.25
CA SER A 157 9.49 -7.91 2.05
C SER A 157 8.39 -8.96 2.16
N THR A 158 7.19 -8.58 1.73
CA THR A 158 6.07 -9.47 1.42
C THR A 158 5.65 -9.32 -0.06
N GLY A 159 6.58 -8.85 -0.89
CA GLY A 159 6.39 -8.58 -2.32
C GLY A 159 7.27 -7.41 -2.76
N LEU A 160 7.13 -6.27 -2.09
CA LEU A 160 7.94 -5.08 -2.30
C LEU A 160 8.87 -4.88 -1.08
N PRO A 161 10.19 -4.77 -1.26
CA PRO A 161 11.13 -4.70 -0.14
C PRO A 161 11.27 -3.30 0.45
N PHE A 162 11.27 -3.23 1.77
CA PHE A 162 11.49 -2.01 2.55
C PHE A 162 12.64 -2.18 3.53
N LEU A 163 13.41 -1.11 3.73
CA LEU A 163 14.28 -0.96 4.88
C LEU A 163 13.39 -0.58 6.08
N ILE A 164 13.16 -1.54 6.96
CA ILE A 164 12.43 -1.32 8.21
C ILE A 164 13.38 -0.67 9.21
N LEU A 165 13.02 0.53 9.67
CA LEU A 165 13.85 1.33 10.57
C LEU A 165 13.03 1.88 11.74
N PRO A 166 12.99 1.19 12.89
CA PRO A 166 12.25 1.66 14.05
C PRO A 166 12.89 2.92 14.66
N VAL A 167 12.06 3.82 15.17
CA VAL A 167 12.45 5.06 15.85
C VAL A 167 11.76 5.18 17.20
N ASN A 168 12.44 5.74 18.20
CA ASN A 168 11.80 6.03 19.48
C ASN A 168 10.83 7.22 19.35
N PHE A 169 9.67 7.11 19.99
CA PHE A 169 8.65 8.15 20.13
C PHE A 169 8.08 8.75 18.83
N LEU A 170 6.86 9.25 18.94
CA LEU A 170 6.21 9.94 17.82
C LEU A 170 6.92 11.25 17.47
N GLU A 171 7.51 11.92 18.45
CA GLU A 171 8.19 13.22 18.26
C GLU A 171 9.26 13.14 17.17
N HIS A 172 10.12 12.11 17.19
CA HIS A 172 11.16 11.96 16.17
C HIS A 172 10.58 11.63 14.80
N LEU A 173 9.59 10.74 14.73
CA LEU A 173 8.89 10.42 13.48
C LEU A 173 8.23 11.67 12.87
N SER A 174 7.66 12.53 13.72
CA SER A 174 7.02 13.80 13.33
C SER A 174 8.02 14.87 12.89
N ALA A 175 9.25 14.84 13.42
CA ALA A 175 10.29 15.83 13.16
C ALA A 175 11.12 15.52 11.90
N MET A 176 10.94 14.35 11.28
CA MET A 176 11.70 13.98 10.08
C MET A 176 11.41 14.92 8.91
N GLU A 177 12.48 15.47 8.36
CA GLU A 177 12.55 16.26 7.14
C GLU A 177 13.49 15.53 6.16
N PRO A 178 12.99 14.55 5.38
CA PRO A 178 13.85 13.68 4.60
C PRO A 178 14.55 14.43 3.45
N ASP A 179 15.83 14.12 3.24
CA ASP A 179 16.51 14.32 1.97
C ASP A 179 16.17 13.12 1.07
N TYR A 180 15.22 13.31 0.15
CA TYR A 180 14.69 12.22 -0.66
C TYR A 180 15.74 11.59 -1.59
N ASP A 181 16.73 12.34 -2.07
CA ASP A 181 17.84 11.78 -2.85
C ASP A 181 18.71 10.87 -1.97
N ALA A 182 18.94 11.26 -0.71
CA ALA A 182 19.67 10.45 0.26
C ALA A 182 18.87 9.21 0.69
N VAL A 183 17.55 9.33 0.85
CA VAL A 183 16.64 8.20 1.13
C VAL A 183 16.69 7.18 -0.01
N GLU A 184 16.57 7.62 -1.27
CA GLU A 184 16.64 6.75 -2.44
C GLU A 184 17.99 6.01 -2.50
N ALA A 185 19.09 6.74 -2.31
CA ALA A 185 20.42 6.16 -2.30
C ALA A 185 20.62 5.15 -1.16
N LEU A 186 20.07 5.43 0.03
CA LEU A 186 20.14 4.52 1.17
C LEU A 186 19.29 3.26 0.94
N ALA A 187 18.07 3.40 0.43
CA ALA A 187 17.20 2.28 0.09
C ALA A 187 17.85 1.37 -0.97
N ALA A 188 18.40 1.96 -2.03
CA ALA A 188 19.10 1.24 -3.09
C ALA A 188 20.36 0.51 -2.59
N LYS A 189 21.12 1.10 -1.66
CA LYS A 189 22.28 0.45 -1.02
C LYS A 189 21.90 -0.83 -0.27
N HIS A 190 20.66 -0.92 0.21
CA HIS A 190 20.13 -2.05 0.95
C HIS A 190 19.19 -2.95 0.11
N ASP A 191 19.19 -2.78 -1.22
CA ASP A 191 18.34 -3.53 -2.16
C ASP A 191 16.83 -3.41 -1.85
N THR A 192 16.40 -2.25 -1.37
CA THR A 192 15.00 -1.93 -1.00
C THR A 192 14.46 -0.78 -1.85
N GLU A 193 13.13 -0.68 -1.96
CA GLU A 193 12.46 0.38 -2.74
C GLU A 193 12.22 1.65 -1.92
N GLY A 194 12.38 1.57 -0.60
CA GLY A 194 12.19 2.69 0.30
C GLY A 194 12.44 2.32 1.75
N ILE A 195 12.20 3.31 2.62
CA ILE A 195 12.36 3.20 4.07
C ILE A 195 10.98 3.22 4.71
N TYR A 196 10.66 2.20 5.49
CA TYR A 196 9.49 2.20 6.36
C TYR A 196 9.96 2.40 7.80
N THR A 197 9.70 3.58 8.34
CA THR A 197 10.08 3.93 9.71
C THR A 197 8.84 4.03 10.57
N PHE A 198 8.94 3.54 11.80
CA PHE A 198 7.78 3.42 12.69
C PHE A 198 8.15 3.58 14.16
N THR A 199 7.13 3.87 14.96
CA THR A 199 7.20 3.88 16.42
C THR A 199 5.93 3.30 17.04
N PHE A 200 6.02 2.70 18.22
CA PHE A 200 4.85 2.20 18.95
C PHE A 200 4.03 3.32 19.64
N ASP A 201 4.54 4.55 19.62
CA ASP A 201 3.83 5.74 20.12
C ASP A 201 2.86 6.27 19.04
N ALA A 202 1.63 5.75 19.05
CA ALA A 202 0.60 6.10 18.08
C ALA A 202 -0.25 7.32 18.50
N ILE A 203 -0.69 8.13 17.53
CA ILE A 203 -1.53 9.33 17.73
C ILE A 203 -2.93 8.95 18.20
N GLY A 204 -3.48 7.85 17.70
CA GLY A 204 -4.70 7.22 18.18
C GLY A 204 -5.94 8.12 18.21
N ARG A 205 -6.81 8.00 17.19
CA ARG A 205 -8.27 8.25 17.36
C ARG A 205 -9.01 7.00 17.88
N SER A 206 -8.47 5.80 17.68
CA SER A 206 -8.90 4.56 18.32
C SER A 206 -7.79 4.09 19.27
N GLN A 207 -8.15 3.53 20.43
CA GLN A 207 -7.18 3.01 21.42
C GLN A 207 -6.51 1.69 20.96
N ASP A 208 -6.54 1.41 19.66
CA ASP A 208 -6.24 0.10 19.07
C ASP A 208 -5.10 0.15 18.04
N SER A 209 -4.54 1.34 17.74
CA SER A 209 -3.33 1.46 16.90
C SER A 209 -2.13 0.84 17.61
N THR A 210 -1.48 -0.11 16.94
CA THR A 210 -0.27 -0.79 17.41
C THR A 210 0.98 0.07 17.21
N LEU A 211 1.09 0.75 16.07
CA LEU A 211 2.21 1.62 15.74
C LEU A 211 1.79 2.72 14.77
N HIS A 212 2.61 3.77 14.70
CA HIS A 212 2.57 4.81 13.69
C HIS A 212 3.76 4.65 12.74
N GLY A 213 3.49 4.57 11.44
CA GLY A 213 4.50 4.43 10.40
C GLY A 213 4.55 5.63 9.45
N ARG A 214 5.66 5.74 8.73
CA ARG A 214 5.85 6.56 7.52
C ARG A 214 6.61 5.74 6.48
N ALA A 215 6.24 5.87 5.22
CA ALA A 215 6.88 5.16 4.11
C ALA A 215 7.47 6.17 3.12
N PHE A 216 8.79 6.26 3.06
CA PHE A 216 9.51 7.10 2.10
C PHE A 216 9.96 6.25 0.92
N VAL A 217 9.45 6.55 -0.28
CA VAL A 217 9.63 5.72 -1.49
C VAL A 217 9.98 6.55 -2.74
N PRO A 218 10.91 7.52 -2.67
CA PRO A 218 11.20 8.44 -3.79
C PRO A 218 11.55 7.73 -5.11
N GLY A 219 12.19 6.56 -5.04
CA GLY A 219 12.49 5.73 -6.22
C GLY A 219 11.26 5.18 -6.96
N LEU A 220 10.08 5.20 -6.33
CA LEU A 220 8.80 4.80 -6.92
C LEU A 220 8.02 5.99 -7.52
N GLY A 221 8.62 7.18 -7.58
CA GLY A 221 8.03 8.37 -8.18
C GLY A 221 7.13 9.18 -7.23
N VAL A 222 7.07 8.82 -5.95
CA VAL A 222 6.44 9.62 -4.89
C VAL A 222 7.37 9.70 -3.68
N ASP A 223 7.51 10.89 -3.10
CA ASP A 223 8.43 11.10 -1.99
C ASP A 223 8.03 10.32 -0.72
N GLU A 224 6.76 10.44 -0.33
CA GLU A 224 6.16 9.73 0.80
C GLU A 224 4.77 9.20 0.42
N ASP A 225 4.55 7.90 0.62
CA ASP A 225 3.27 7.25 0.34
C ASP A 225 2.32 7.40 1.55
N PRO A 226 1.06 7.83 1.37
CA PRO A 226 0.15 8.09 2.49
C PRO A 226 -0.19 6.84 3.32
N VAL A 227 -0.44 5.69 2.69
CA VAL A 227 -0.70 4.43 3.40
C VAL A 227 -0.24 3.24 2.60
N THR A 228 0.72 2.49 3.14
CA THR A 228 1.45 1.47 2.39
C THR A 228 1.16 0.07 2.94
N GLY A 229 0.22 -0.65 2.32
CA GLY A 229 -0.14 -2.00 2.75
C GLY A 229 1.00 -3.02 2.64
N THR A 230 1.85 -2.93 1.63
CA THR A 230 3.04 -3.79 1.46
C THR A 230 4.05 -3.57 2.58
N ALA A 231 4.40 -2.33 2.88
CA ALA A 231 5.28 -1.99 3.99
C ALA A 231 4.70 -2.41 5.35
N SER A 232 3.39 -2.20 5.55
CA SER A 232 2.70 -2.59 6.78
C SER A 232 2.74 -4.11 7.02
N GLY A 233 2.48 -4.92 6.00
CA GLY A 233 2.57 -6.38 6.14
C GLY A 233 4.01 -6.87 6.35
N ALA A 234 4.97 -6.30 5.62
CA ALA A 234 6.40 -6.59 5.83
C ALA A 234 6.87 -6.21 7.24
N CYS A 235 6.44 -5.04 7.74
CA CYS A 235 6.71 -4.61 9.10
C CYS A 235 6.05 -5.52 10.14
N GLY A 236 4.81 -5.98 9.92
CA GLY A 236 4.16 -6.93 10.82
C GLY A 236 4.93 -8.25 10.93
N ALA A 237 5.41 -8.77 9.81
CA ALA A 237 6.24 -9.98 9.79
C ALA A 237 7.61 -9.74 10.44
N TYR A 238 8.20 -8.56 10.26
CA TYR A 238 9.41 -8.12 10.96
C TYR A 238 9.24 -8.15 12.48
N LEU A 239 8.11 -7.64 12.99
CA LEU A 239 7.83 -7.65 14.43
C LEU A 239 7.71 -9.07 15.00
N ASP A 240 7.13 -10.01 14.24
CA ASP A 240 7.08 -11.43 14.61
C ASP A 240 8.50 -12.03 14.62
N HIS A 241 9.29 -11.77 13.57
CA HIS A 241 10.63 -12.30 13.41
C HIS A 241 11.59 -11.90 14.54
N PHE A 242 11.54 -10.65 14.97
CA PHE A 242 12.38 -10.12 16.05
C PHE A 242 11.73 -10.19 17.44
N ALA A 243 10.58 -10.86 17.56
CA ALA A 243 9.86 -11.04 18.82
C ALA A 243 9.61 -9.71 19.56
N ALA A 244 9.04 -8.73 18.85
CA ALA A 244 8.83 -7.37 19.34
C ALA A 244 7.88 -7.24 20.54
N PHE A 245 7.17 -8.32 20.89
CA PHE A 245 6.22 -8.36 22.00
C PHE A 245 6.68 -9.38 23.04
N ASP A 246 6.71 -8.97 24.31
CA ASP A 246 7.11 -9.83 25.43
C ASP A 246 6.11 -10.97 25.71
N ASP A 247 4.84 -10.76 25.35
CA ASP A 247 3.71 -11.68 25.53
C ASP A 247 3.38 -12.45 24.23
N GLU A 248 2.18 -13.00 24.13
CA GLU A 248 1.69 -13.61 22.89
C GLU A 248 1.61 -12.59 21.75
N PHE A 249 2.10 -12.96 20.57
CA PHE A 249 2.04 -12.13 19.38
C PHE A 249 0.57 -11.77 19.06
N PRO A 250 0.23 -10.49 18.81
CA PRO A 250 -1.15 -10.10 18.61
C PRO A 250 -1.81 -10.83 17.43
N GLU A 251 -3.02 -11.37 17.64
CA GLU A 251 -3.82 -11.99 16.57
C GLU A 251 -4.09 -11.01 15.40
N ARG A 252 -4.13 -9.72 15.71
CA ARG A 252 -4.27 -8.62 14.76
C ARG A 252 -3.57 -7.38 15.31
N MET A 253 -2.85 -6.70 14.44
CA MET A 253 -2.29 -5.37 14.68
C MET A 253 -3.00 -4.34 13.79
N THR A 254 -2.86 -3.07 14.14
CA THR A 254 -3.35 -1.95 13.32
C THR A 254 -2.27 -0.88 13.22
N PHE A 255 -1.83 -0.61 12.00
CA PHE A 255 -0.75 0.33 11.72
C PHE A 255 -1.36 1.59 11.14
N GLU A 256 -1.10 2.73 11.76
CA GLU A 256 -1.54 4.02 11.26
C GLU A 256 -0.44 4.72 10.46
N GLN A 257 -0.80 5.40 9.38
CA GLN A 257 0.13 6.09 8.47
C GLN A 257 -0.56 7.34 7.89
N GLY A 258 0.21 8.24 7.27
CA GLY A 258 -0.30 9.31 6.41
C GLY A 258 -0.82 10.54 7.15
N HIS A 259 -0.74 10.57 8.47
CA HIS A 259 -1.22 11.70 9.29
C HIS A 259 -0.43 12.99 9.01
N PHE A 260 0.86 12.88 8.68
CA PHE A 260 1.71 14.02 8.31
C PHE A 260 1.51 14.51 6.87
N LEU A 261 0.71 13.79 6.08
CA LEU A 261 0.33 14.16 4.72
C LEU A 261 -1.15 14.59 4.64
N ASP A 262 -1.81 14.82 5.80
CA ASP A 262 -3.25 15.05 5.90
C ASP A 262 -4.12 13.93 5.27
N ARG A 263 -3.56 12.72 5.21
CA ARG A 263 -4.21 11.51 4.65
C ARG A 263 -4.14 10.34 5.62
N PRO A 264 -4.73 10.47 6.83
CA PRO A 264 -4.67 9.41 7.83
C PRO A 264 -5.31 8.12 7.30
N GLY A 265 -4.66 6.98 7.53
CA GLY A 265 -5.24 5.68 7.26
C GLY A 265 -4.70 4.59 8.17
N TYR A 266 -5.37 3.44 8.12
CA TYR A 266 -5.24 2.36 9.08
C TYR A 266 -5.19 1.02 8.36
N VAL A 267 -4.06 0.31 8.47
CA VAL A 267 -3.87 -1.02 7.90
C VAL A 267 -4.01 -2.05 9.01
N GLY A 268 -4.98 -2.94 8.89
CA GLY A 268 -5.04 -4.16 9.68
C GLY A 268 -3.99 -5.17 9.20
N VAL A 269 -3.20 -5.71 10.12
CA VAL A 269 -2.14 -6.69 9.80
C VAL A 269 -2.35 -7.95 10.63
N ARG A 270 -2.27 -9.12 9.98
CA ARG A 270 -2.27 -10.43 10.62
C ARG A 270 -1.05 -11.22 10.16
N VAL A 271 -0.39 -11.88 11.10
CA VAL A 271 0.77 -12.74 10.83
C VAL A 271 0.52 -14.08 11.51
N ASP A 272 0.56 -15.15 10.72
CA ASP A 272 0.51 -16.55 11.19
C ASP A 272 1.64 -17.33 10.52
N GLY A 273 2.78 -17.39 11.22
CA GLY A 273 4.01 -18.01 10.72
C GLY A 273 4.50 -17.33 9.42
N ARG A 274 4.34 -18.01 8.28
CA ARG A 274 4.75 -17.48 6.97
C ARG A 274 3.61 -16.81 6.18
N THR A 275 2.40 -16.79 6.74
CA THR A 275 1.24 -16.18 6.10
C THR A 275 1.06 -14.77 6.65
N VAL A 276 1.10 -13.78 5.77
CA VAL A 276 0.86 -12.37 6.12
C VAL A 276 -0.40 -11.92 5.40
N GLN A 277 -1.31 -11.30 6.12
CA GLN A 277 -2.49 -10.67 5.54
C GLN A 277 -2.56 -9.21 5.93
N VAL A 278 -2.95 -8.39 4.96
CA VAL A 278 -3.26 -6.98 5.18
C VAL A 278 -4.69 -6.70 4.77
N GLY A 279 -5.32 -5.77 5.47
CA GLY A 279 -6.68 -5.38 5.14
C GLY A 279 -7.08 -4.04 5.72
N GLY A 280 -8.22 -3.54 5.26
CA GLY A 280 -8.74 -2.26 5.70
C GLY A 280 -10.06 -1.94 5.00
N ASP A 281 -10.67 -0.86 5.48
CA ASP A 281 -11.87 -0.29 4.87
C ASP A 281 -11.51 0.53 3.61
N ALA A 282 -12.50 0.78 2.77
CA ALA A 282 -12.38 1.71 1.66
C ALA A 282 -13.66 2.55 1.52
N VAL A 283 -13.53 3.77 1.01
CA VAL A 283 -14.66 4.69 0.83
C VAL A 283 -14.59 5.38 -0.53
N VAL A 284 -15.72 5.44 -1.24
CA VAL A 284 -15.82 6.14 -2.52
C VAL A 284 -15.88 7.64 -2.28
N SER A 285 -14.89 8.38 -2.81
CA SER A 285 -14.79 9.84 -2.70
C SER A 285 -15.29 10.57 -3.93
N LEU A 286 -15.21 9.93 -5.10
CA LEU A 286 -15.77 10.44 -6.35
C LEU A 286 -16.37 9.28 -7.15
N ASP A 287 -17.58 9.48 -7.65
CA ASP A 287 -18.24 8.57 -8.59
C ASP A 287 -18.68 9.37 -9.83
N GLY A 288 -18.17 8.95 -10.99
CA GLY A 288 -18.42 9.63 -12.24
C GLY A 288 -18.20 8.73 -13.45
N SER A 289 -18.00 9.35 -14.60
CA SER A 289 -17.71 8.64 -15.84
C SER A 289 -16.71 9.39 -16.69
N LEU A 290 -15.76 8.67 -17.29
CA LEU A 290 -14.81 9.19 -18.26
C LEU A 290 -15.17 8.75 -19.67
N THR A 291 -15.18 9.70 -20.60
CA THR A 291 -15.35 9.43 -22.04
C THR A 291 -13.99 9.18 -22.67
N VAL A 292 -13.83 8.02 -23.30
CA VAL A 292 -12.57 7.63 -23.96
C VAL A 292 -12.61 7.87 -25.47
N PRO A 293 -11.47 8.25 -26.09
CA PRO A 293 -11.36 8.32 -27.54
C PRO A 293 -11.54 6.93 -28.16
N GLU A 294 -11.97 6.90 -29.42
CA GLU A 294 -11.93 5.69 -30.24
C GLU A 294 -10.46 5.37 -30.53
N TYR A 295 -10.05 4.12 -30.29
CA TYR A 295 -8.70 3.66 -30.57
C TYR A 295 -8.76 2.83 -31.86
N ASP A 296 -8.18 3.37 -32.94
CA ASP A 296 -7.97 2.64 -34.20
C ASP A 296 -6.51 2.14 -34.19
N GLU A 297 -6.29 0.83 -34.23
CA GLU A 297 -4.95 0.21 -34.21
C GLU A 297 -4.06 0.67 -35.38
N ASP A 298 -4.64 1.31 -36.41
CA ASP A 298 -3.97 1.76 -37.63
C ASP A 298 -3.26 3.12 -37.52
N GLU A 299 -3.41 3.87 -36.42
CA GLU A 299 -2.71 5.15 -36.21
C GLU A 299 -1.48 5.01 -35.28
N ILE A 300 -0.58 4.07 -35.61
CA ILE A 300 0.80 4.16 -35.09
C ILE A 300 1.48 5.31 -35.84
N ILE A 301 1.55 6.48 -35.20
CA ILE A 301 2.49 7.53 -35.63
C ILE A 301 3.89 7.03 -35.29
N GLU A 302 4.57 6.42 -36.26
CA GLU A 302 6.02 6.19 -36.20
C GLU A 302 6.72 7.54 -36.03
N ALA A 303 7.41 7.72 -34.90
CA ALA A 303 8.30 8.84 -34.62
C ALA A 303 9.74 8.55 -35.04
#